data_AF-A0A935YB73-F1
#
_entry.id   AF-A0A935YB73-F1
#
_cell.length_a   1.000
_cell.length_b   1.000
_cell.length_c   1.000
_cell.angle_alpha   90.00
_cell.angle_beta   90.00
_cell.angle_gamma   90.00
#
_symmetry.space_group_name_H-M   'P 1'
#
loop_
_entity.id
_entity.type
_entity.pdbx_description
1 polymer ?
#
loop_
_entity_poly.entity_id
_entity_poly.type
_entity_poly.pdbx_seq_one_letter_code
_entity_poly.pdbx_strand_id
1 'polypeptide(L)'
;MPRSRILPALAAALAAACFPAATLVAAPPPLPLWAAFEAAPARDGYDRYLELETGRVYTGGLQVGPTWDDDHARFEDAELGLDVMIAGNGAILDLGGQILRISFCGNRLDVQDCILLGGGIRFVGDNDTARDRTPEGSVRYCTFHRPEDYAVRLQGVGAGVTCERNLVVDPVDTGPDVTIWAGIAGANLPTGLAFGMSVQTGAFGLPIVRENWTWHTDPRTNGDPLHHFGFL
;
A
#
# COMPACT_ATOMS: atom_id res chain seq x y z
N MET A 1 63.49 0.82 -35.82
CA MET A 1 63.70 1.72 -34.64
C MET A 1 62.60 1.43 -33.62
N PRO A 2 62.91 0.81 -32.47
CA PRO A 2 61.92 0.50 -31.45
C PRO A 2 61.76 1.70 -30.49
N ARG A 3 60.53 2.12 -30.20
CA ARG A 3 60.25 3.13 -29.17
C ARG A 3 59.75 2.40 -27.92
N SER A 4 60.65 2.24 -26.95
CA SER A 4 60.30 1.88 -25.57
C SER A 4 59.54 3.04 -24.93
N ARG A 5 58.34 2.78 -24.42
CA ARG A 5 57.67 3.68 -23.48
C ARG A 5 57.68 3.03 -22.10
N ILE A 6 58.44 3.66 -21.21
CA ILE A 6 58.50 3.40 -19.78
C ILE A 6 57.21 3.99 -19.17
N LEU A 7 56.38 3.15 -18.57
CA LEU A 7 55.27 3.58 -17.72
C LEU A 7 55.81 3.81 -16.30
N PRO A 8 55.57 4.96 -15.65
CA PRO A 8 55.95 5.17 -14.27
C PRO A 8 54.95 4.45 -13.35
N ALA A 9 55.49 3.77 -12.35
CA ALA A 9 54.75 3.14 -11.28
C ALA A 9 53.99 4.20 -10.47
N LEU A 10 52.65 4.16 -10.55
CA LEU A 10 51.78 4.89 -9.62
C LEU A 10 51.75 4.10 -8.31
N ALA A 11 52.47 4.59 -7.29
CA ALA A 11 52.39 4.07 -5.93
C ALA A 11 51.01 4.44 -5.35
N ALA A 12 50.14 3.43 -5.19
CA ALA A 12 48.87 3.57 -4.51
C ALA A 12 49.09 3.67 -3.00
N ALA A 13 49.01 4.89 -2.46
CA ALA A 13 48.90 5.10 -1.03
C ALA A 13 47.47 4.73 -0.59
N LEU A 14 47.27 3.49 -0.11
CA LEU A 14 46.07 3.11 0.64
C LEU A 14 46.12 3.81 1.99
N ALA A 15 45.48 4.97 2.10
CA ALA A 15 45.11 5.53 3.38
C ALA A 15 44.03 4.63 3.98
N ALA A 16 44.38 3.85 5.00
CA ALA A 16 43.43 3.11 5.82
C ALA A 16 42.54 4.12 6.55
N ALA A 17 41.39 4.43 5.94
CA ALA A 17 40.35 5.19 6.61
C ALA A 17 39.82 4.33 7.77
N CYS A 18 40.22 4.67 8.99
CA CYS A 18 39.57 4.20 10.21
C CYS A 18 38.13 4.72 10.20
N PHE A 19 37.20 3.94 9.66
CA PHE A 19 35.79 4.19 9.86
C PHE A 19 35.51 3.99 11.36
N PRO A 20 35.00 5.01 12.07
CA PRO A 20 34.59 4.82 13.45
C PRO A 20 33.56 3.69 13.48
N ALA A 21 33.76 2.73 14.39
CA ALA A 21 32.83 1.62 14.57
C ALA A 21 31.44 2.21 14.80
N ALA A 22 30.56 2.05 13.82
CA ALA A 22 29.18 2.49 13.92
C ALA A 22 28.56 1.72 15.07
N THR A 23 28.32 2.40 16.19
CA THR A 23 27.51 1.87 17.28
C THR A 23 26.14 1.59 16.70
N LEU A 24 25.75 0.30 16.63
CA LEU A 24 24.37 -0.07 16.33
C LEU A 24 23.50 0.51 17.44
N VAL A 25 22.85 1.64 17.15
CA VAL A 25 21.74 2.12 17.96
C VAL A 25 20.63 1.10 17.78
N ALA A 26 20.20 0.47 18.88
CA ALA A 26 19.08 -0.44 18.86
C ALA A 26 17.85 0.29 18.29
N ALA A 27 17.19 -0.31 17.30
CA ALA A 27 15.96 0.26 16.77
C ALA A 27 14.93 0.38 17.90
N PRO A 28 14.16 1.48 17.95
CA PRO A 28 13.10 1.59 18.94
C PRO A 28 12.05 0.50 18.69
N PRO A 29 11.35 0.03 19.75
CA PRO A 29 10.36 -1.03 19.61
C PRO A 29 9.22 -0.60 18.66
N PRO A 30 8.62 -1.53 17.90
CA PRO A 30 7.49 -1.22 17.03
C PRO A 30 6.31 -0.61 17.81
N LEU A 31 5.56 0.28 17.18
CA LEU A 31 4.35 0.89 17.74
C LEU A 31 3.10 0.34 17.04
N PRO A 32 1.96 0.17 17.72
CA PRO A 32 0.70 -0.13 17.02
C PRO A 32 0.28 1.06 16.14
N LEU A 33 -0.08 0.82 14.87
CA LEU A 33 -0.57 1.86 13.98
C LEU A 33 -1.85 2.51 14.52
N TRP A 34 -2.73 1.71 15.12
CA TRP A 34 -3.93 2.18 15.80
C TRP A 34 -3.64 3.23 16.88
N ALA A 35 -2.55 3.07 17.64
CA ALA A 35 -2.19 4.04 18.67
C ALA A 35 -1.76 5.40 18.07
N ALA A 36 -1.08 5.37 16.92
CA ALA A 36 -0.75 6.58 16.17
C ALA A 36 -2.00 7.24 15.58
N PHE A 37 -2.95 6.43 15.10
CA PHE A 37 -4.24 6.90 14.59
C PHE A 37 -5.08 7.60 15.66
N GLU A 38 -5.24 6.99 16.84
CA GLU A 38 -6.00 7.56 17.95
C GLU A 38 -5.40 8.87 18.48
N ALA A 39 -4.08 8.99 18.44
CA ALA A 39 -3.37 10.19 18.87
C ALA A 39 -3.32 11.29 17.78
N ALA A 40 -3.67 10.97 16.54
CA ALA A 40 -3.51 11.90 15.42
C ALA A 40 -4.52 13.06 15.50
N PRO A 41 -4.05 14.32 15.44
CA PRO A 41 -4.95 15.46 15.40
C PRO A 41 -5.60 15.62 14.02
N ALA A 42 -6.68 16.38 13.97
CA ALA A 42 -7.20 16.90 12.71
C ALA A 42 -6.25 17.96 12.14
N ARG A 43 -5.96 17.89 10.83
CA ARG A 43 -5.06 18.82 10.13
C ARG A 43 -5.33 18.81 8.62
N ASP A 44 -5.16 19.95 7.95
CA ASP A 44 -5.27 20.08 6.48
C ASP A 44 -6.58 19.50 5.89
N GLY A 45 -7.67 19.65 6.65
CA GLY A 45 -9.00 19.13 6.29
C GLY A 45 -9.18 17.63 6.50
N TYR A 46 -8.22 16.92 7.08
CA TYR A 46 -8.39 15.53 7.51
C TYR A 46 -8.82 15.49 8.98
N ASP A 47 -9.72 14.57 9.31
CA ASP A 47 -10.13 14.30 10.70
C ASP A 47 -9.00 13.65 11.50
N ARG A 48 -8.15 12.87 10.82
CA ARG A 48 -6.94 12.26 11.37
C ARG A 48 -5.78 12.45 10.41
N TYR A 49 -4.76 13.18 10.86
CA TYR A 49 -3.52 13.35 10.11
C TYR A 49 -2.37 12.70 10.88
N LEU A 50 -1.95 11.52 10.40
CA LEU A 50 -0.84 10.77 10.95
C LEU A 50 0.44 11.26 10.25
N GLU A 51 1.32 11.91 11.01
CA GLU A 51 2.67 12.21 10.58
C GLU A 51 3.63 11.22 11.25
N LEU A 52 4.09 10.24 10.48
CA LEU A 52 4.88 9.12 11.00
C LEU A 52 6.37 9.43 10.95
N GLU A 53 7.12 8.81 11.88
CA GLU A 53 8.56 8.98 11.99
C GLU A 53 9.30 8.14 10.93
N THR A 54 10.27 8.75 10.24
CA THR A 54 11.12 8.06 9.25
C THR A 54 11.79 6.83 9.84
N GLY A 55 11.66 5.68 9.15
CA GLY A 55 12.28 4.42 9.57
C GLY A 55 11.68 3.79 10.83
N ARG A 56 10.67 4.43 11.46
CA ARG A 56 9.95 3.83 12.59
C ARG A 56 9.03 2.73 12.08
N VAL A 57 8.97 1.63 12.82
CA VAL A 57 8.07 0.51 12.53
C VAL A 57 6.74 0.71 13.27
N TYR A 58 5.65 0.70 12.51
CA TYR A 58 4.28 0.65 12.98
C TYR A 58 3.66 -0.68 12.61
N THR A 59 2.86 -1.27 13.49
CA THR A 59 2.33 -2.64 13.35
C THR A 59 0.81 -2.66 13.31
N GLY A 60 0.26 -3.59 12.53
CA GLY A 60 -1.18 -3.86 12.43
C GLY A 60 -1.90 -3.04 11.34
N GLY A 61 -3.12 -3.47 11.01
CA GLY A 61 -3.98 -2.82 10.03
C GLY A 61 -4.75 -1.63 10.58
N LEU A 62 -5.57 -1.03 9.73
CA LEU A 62 -6.47 0.08 10.07
C LEU A 62 -7.76 -0.05 9.25
N GLN A 63 -8.91 0.13 9.89
CA GLN A 63 -10.23 0.13 9.27
C GLN A 63 -10.84 1.54 9.38
N VAL A 64 -11.21 2.13 8.25
CA VAL A 64 -11.86 3.44 8.15
C VAL A 64 -13.23 3.26 7.48
N GLY A 65 -14.30 3.64 8.18
CA GLY A 65 -15.66 3.42 7.71
C GLY A 65 -16.19 2.01 8.05
N PRO A 66 -17.48 1.77 7.79
CA PRO A 66 -18.18 0.58 8.28
C PRO A 66 -17.75 -0.70 7.56
N THR A 67 -18.13 -1.83 8.14
CA THR A 67 -18.01 -3.15 7.51
C THR A 67 -19.39 -3.66 7.10
N TRP A 68 -19.44 -4.56 6.13
CA TRP A 68 -20.68 -5.17 5.67
C TRP A 68 -20.78 -6.58 6.23
N ASP A 69 -21.91 -6.87 6.89
CA ASP A 69 -22.28 -8.16 7.45
C ASP A 69 -23.25 -8.84 6.47
N ASP A 70 -22.69 -9.80 5.71
CA ASP A 70 -23.39 -10.57 4.69
C ASP A 70 -24.55 -11.41 5.28
N ASP A 71 -24.39 -11.94 6.49
CA ASP A 71 -25.37 -12.82 7.12
C ASP A 71 -26.67 -12.07 7.47
N HIS A 72 -26.54 -10.82 7.90
CA HIS A 72 -27.68 -9.97 8.25
C HIS A 72 -28.01 -8.92 7.19
N ALA A 73 -27.25 -8.87 6.09
CA ALA A 73 -27.36 -7.91 5.00
C ALA A 73 -27.44 -6.45 5.49
N ARG A 74 -26.50 -6.06 6.34
CA ARG A 74 -26.45 -4.71 6.93
C ARG A 74 -25.01 -4.25 7.14
N PHE A 75 -24.85 -2.94 7.31
CA PHE A 75 -23.58 -2.39 7.77
C PHE A 75 -23.46 -2.56 9.29
N GLU A 76 -22.31 -3.07 9.72
CA GLU A 76 -21.88 -3.02 11.11
C GLU A 76 -21.18 -1.67 11.37
N ASP A 77 -21.34 -1.18 12.60
CA ASP A 77 -20.88 0.12 13.08
C ASP A 77 -21.63 1.35 12.54
N ALA A 78 -21.97 2.26 13.46
CA ALA A 78 -22.70 3.51 13.17
C ALA A 78 -21.75 4.68 12.86
N GLU A 79 -20.44 4.51 13.00
CA GLU A 79 -19.47 5.56 12.72
C GLU A 79 -19.21 5.62 11.21
N LEU A 80 -19.92 6.57 10.57
CA LEU A 80 -19.63 7.04 9.22
C LEU A 80 -18.16 7.50 9.20
N GLY A 81 -17.42 7.09 8.18
CA GLY A 81 -15.95 7.14 8.12
C GLY A 81 -15.30 8.49 8.42
N LEU A 82 -13.97 8.46 8.53
CA LEU A 82 -13.13 9.63 8.78
C LEU A 82 -12.30 9.94 7.55
N ASP A 83 -12.00 11.21 7.35
CA ASP A 83 -10.97 11.63 6.41
C ASP A 83 -9.60 11.43 7.03
N VAL A 84 -8.79 10.54 6.46
CA VAL A 84 -7.52 10.10 7.04
C VAL A 84 -6.36 10.35 6.10
N MET A 85 -5.33 11.01 6.59
CA MET A 85 -4.02 11.14 5.94
C MET A 85 -2.98 10.34 6.72
N ILE A 86 -2.21 9.51 6.03
CA ILE A 86 -1.01 8.83 6.54
C ILE A 86 0.19 9.35 5.75
N ALA A 87 0.91 10.30 6.33
CA ALA A 87 2.17 10.82 5.82
C ALA A 87 3.33 10.05 6.45
N GLY A 88 3.87 9.09 5.70
CA GLY A 88 4.84 8.12 6.20
C GLY A 88 6.24 8.67 6.44
N ASN A 89 6.71 9.62 5.63
CA ASN A 89 8.10 10.11 5.66
C ASN A 89 9.16 8.99 5.63
N GLY A 90 8.87 7.85 4.99
CA GLY A 90 9.70 6.65 5.00
C GLY A 90 9.50 5.73 6.22
N ALA A 91 8.39 5.87 6.96
CA ALA A 91 7.99 4.93 7.99
C ALA A 91 7.69 3.54 7.41
N ILE A 92 7.86 2.51 8.24
CA ILE A 92 7.59 1.12 7.90
C ILE A 92 6.27 0.71 8.56
N LEU A 93 5.30 0.31 7.75
CA LEU A 93 4.03 -0.26 8.18
C LEU A 93 4.11 -1.78 8.04
N ASP A 94 4.43 -2.47 9.13
CA ASP A 94 4.41 -3.92 9.22
C ASP A 94 2.98 -4.41 9.49
N LEU A 95 2.28 -4.73 8.41
CA LEU A 95 0.87 -5.09 8.49
C LEU A 95 0.68 -6.57 8.87
N GLY A 96 1.69 -7.42 8.66
CA GLY A 96 1.65 -8.84 9.04
C GLY A 96 0.39 -9.58 8.54
N GLY A 97 0.07 -9.44 7.25
CA GLY A 97 -1.14 -9.99 6.63
C GLY A 97 -2.39 -9.10 6.73
N GLN A 98 -2.36 -8.06 7.58
CA GLN A 98 -3.49 -7.14 7.75
C GLN A 98 -3.52 -6.07 6.64
N ILE A 99 -4.58 -5.25 6.65
CA ILE A 99 -4.89 -4.31 5.57
C ILE A 99 -5.15 -2.92 6.15
N LEU A 100 -4.77 -1.88 5.41
CA LEU A 100 -5.33 -0.54 5.58
C LEU A 100 -6.56 -0.43 4.68
N ARG A 101 -7.74 -0.28 5.26
CA ARG A 101 -9.00 -0.29 4.53
C ARG A 101 -9.76 1.00 4.75
N ILE A 102 -10.28 1.57 3.66
CA ILE A 102 -11.42 2.47 3.70
C ILE A 102 -12.60 1.79 3.02
N SER A 103 -13.75 1.74 3.68
CA SER A 103 -14.93 1.07 3.13
C SER A 103 -16.25 1.76 3.39
N PHE A 104 -17.11 1.74 2.36
CA PHE A 104 -18.53 2.03 2.40
C PHE A 104 -18.90 3.40 3.00
N CYS A 105 -18.08 4.41 2.69
CA CYS A 105 -18.29 5.79 3.08
C CYS A 105 -17.82 6.73 1.96
N GLY A 106 -18.33 7.96 1.94
CA GLY A 106 -17.87 9.03 1.03
C GLY A 106 -16.67 9.80 1.55
N ASN A 107 -15.87 9.19 2.44
CA ASN A 107 -14.67 9.80 3.02
C ASN A 107 -13.42 9.47 2.21
N ARG A 108 -12.30 10.10 2.59
CA ARG A 108 -11.00 9.89 1.94
C ARG A 108 -9.97 9.20 2.82
N LEU A 109 -9.17 8.33 2.19
CA LEU A 109 -7.94 7.78 2.76
C LEU A 109 -6.76 8.07 1.84
N ASP A 110 -5.82 8.87 2.32
CA ASP A 110 -4.60 9.20 1.62
C ASP A 110 -3.39 8.57 2.34
N VAL A 111 -2.57 7.81 1.61
CA VAL A 111 -1.36 7.16 2.14
C VAL A 111 -0.19 7.52 1.25
N GLN A 112 0.86 8.10 1.85
CA GLN A 112 2.05 8.51 1.13
C GLN A 112 3.36 8.20 1.84
N ASP A 113 4.43 8.01 1.05
CA ASP A 113 5.80 7.87 1.53
C ASP A 113 5.98 6.77 2.59
N CYS A 114 5.31 5.62 2.42
CA CYS A 114 5.36 4.49 3.35
C CYS A 114 6.07 3.27 2.74
N ILE A 115 6.67 2.44 3.57
CA ILE A 115 7.09 1.08 3.23
C ILE A 115 6.13 0.12 3.91
N LEU A 116 5.34 -0.63 3.16
CA LEU A 116 4.34 -1.57 3.67
C LEU A 116 4.85 -3.00 3.55
N LEU A 117 4.81 -3.75 4.65
CA LEU A 117 5.27 -5.15 4.70
C LEU A 117 4.09 -6.09 4.95
N GLY A 118 4.02 -7.17 4.18
CA GLY A 118 3.11 -8.29 4.45
C GLY A 118 1.62 -7.96 4.25
N GLY A 119 1.26 -6.78 3.76
CA GLY A 119 -0.13 -6.38 3.57
C GLY A 119 -0.28 -5.26 2.57
N GLY A 120 -1.50 -4.77 2.40
CA GLY A 120 -1.84 -3.78 1.38
C GLY A 120 -2.92 -2.81 1.79
N ILE A 121 -3.39 -2.05 0.80
CA ILE A 121 -4.42 -1.01 0.96
C ILE A 121 -5.65 -1.39 0.16
N ARG A 122 -6.84 -1.25 0.75
CA ARG A 122 -8.12 -1.50 0.08
C ARG A 122 -9.06 -0.32 0.18
N PHE A 123 -9.63 0.01 -0.97
CA PHE A 123 -10.77 0.90 -1.10
C PHE A 123 -11.96 0.06 -1.52
N VAL A 124 -13.04 0.12 -0.76
CA VAL A 124 -14.24 -0.70 -0.99
C VAL A 124 -15.47 0.19 -0.94
N GLY A 125 -16.09 0.47 -2.08
CA GLY A 125 -17.35 1.21 -2.13
C GLY A 125 -18.54 0.36 -2.57
N ASP A 126 -19.69 1.01 -2.54
CA ASP A 126 -21.00 0.48 -2.91
C ASP A 126 -21.70 1.50 -3.82
N ASN A 127 -22.49 1.02 -4.78
CA ASN A 127 -23.22 1.83 -5.76
C ASN A 127 -24.66 2.14 -5.32
N ASP A 128 -24.95 2.06 -4.03
CA ASP A 128 -26.24 2.45 -3.46
C ASP A 128 -26.54 3.93 -3.79
N THR A 129 -27.39 4.14 -4.80
CA THR A 129 -27.81 5.48 -5.24
C THR A 129 -28.47 6.34 -4.16
N ALA A 130 -28.91 5.75 -3.04
CA ALA A 130 -29.51 6.49 -1.94
C ALA A 130 -28.47 7.16 -1.02
N ARG A 131 -27.23 6.67 -0.98
CA ARG A 131 -26.15 7.20 -0.13
C ARG A 131 -24.81 7.04 -0.82
N ASP A 132 -24.08 8.14 -0.93
CA ASP A 132 -22.71 8.06 -1.44
C ASP A 132 -21.83 7.27 -0.46
N ARG A 133 -21.44 6.07 -0.88
CA ARG A 133 -20.56 5.14 -0.15
C ARG A 133 -19.32 4.84 -0.98
N THR A 134 -18.90 5.83 -1.76
CA THR A 134 -17.81 5.71 -2.70
C THR A 134 -16.56 6.35 -2.10
N PRO A 135 -15.59 5.55 -1.60
CA PRO A 135 -14.43 6.12 -0.94
C PRO A 135 -13.53 6.85 -1.94
N GLU A 136 -12.94 7.95 -1.49
CA GLU A 136 -11.95 8.75 -2.21
C GLU A 136 -10.55 8.58 -1.60
N GLY A 137 -9.54 9.21 -2.22
CA GLY A 137 -8.19 9.29 -1.67
C GLY A 137 -7.08 8.88 -2.64
N SER A 138 -5.93 8.50 -2.08
CA SER A 138 -4.74 8.20 -2.89
C SER A 138 -3.73 7.29 -2.19
N VAL A 139 -2.93 6.61 -3.00
CA VAL A 139 -1.77 5.84 -2.59
C VAL A 139 -0.58 6.30 -3.43
N ARG A 140 0.40 6.95 -2.80
CA ARG A 140 1.49 7.63 -3.51
C ARG A 140 2.86 7.33 -2.92
N TYR A 141 3.87 7.15 -3.77
CA TYR A 141 5.27 7.00 -3.31
C TYR A 141 5.48 5.87 -2.28
N CYS A 142 4.63 4.85 -2.30
CA CYS A 142 4.69 3.74 -1.36
C CYS A 142 5.47 2.57 -1.95
N THR A 143 6.21 1.85 -1.10
CA THR A 143 6.83 0.56 -1.45
C THR A 143 6.11 -0.55 -0.71
N PHE A 144 5.60 -1.54 -1.44
CA PHE A 144 4.97 -2.73 -0.88
C PHE A 144 5.92 -3.90 -1.03
N HIS A 145 6.29 -4.53 0.08
CA HIS A 145 7.11 -5.73 0.08
C HIS A 145 6.30 -6.92 0.55
N ARG A 146 6.18 -7.92 -0.33
CA ARG A 146 5.44 -9.15 -0.11
C ARG A 146 4.04 -8.91 0.45
N PRO A 147 3.23 -8.03 -0.17
CA PRO A 147 1.84 -7.88 0.23
C PRO A 147 1.14 -9.22 0.11
N GLU A 148 0.44 -9.63 1.17
CA GLU A 148 -0.45 -10.77 1.10
C GLU A 148 -1.75 -10.34 0.41
N ASP A 149 -2.17 -11.12 -0.58
CA ASP A 149 -3.29 -10.83 -1.46
C ASP A 149 -3.05 -9.69 -2.48
N TYR A 150 -3.44 -8.45 -2.20
CA TYR A 150 -3.22 -7.30 -3.09
C TYR A 150 -2.33 -6.26 -2.44
N ALA A 151 -1.45 -5.60 -3.19
CA ALA A 151 -0.77 -4.40 -2.69
C ALA A 151 -1.75 -3.23 -2.59
N VAL A 152 -2.49 -2.97 -3.66
CA VAL A 152 -3.59 -2.00 -3.68
C VAL A 152 -4.79 -2.60 -4.40
N ARG A 153 -5.96 -2.56 -3.77
CA ARG A 153 -7.23 -2.94 -4.38
C ARG A 153 -8.21 -1.77 -4.38
N LEU A 154 -8.68 -1.40 -5.56
CA LEU A 154 -9.65 -0.32 -5.79
C LEU A 154 -10.97 -0.94 -6.26
N GLN A 155 -11.91 -1.11 -5.34
CA GLN A 155 -13.22 -1.67 -5.63
C GLN A 155 -14.30 -0.64 -5.35
N GLY A 156 -15.07 -0.27 -6.37
CA GLY A 156 -16.19 0.67 -6.21
C GLY A 156 -15.76 2.07 -5.75
N VAL A 157 -14.67 2.60 -6.31
CA VAL A 157 -14.03 3.84 -5.82
C VAL A 157 -14.51 5.11 -6.51
N GLY A 158 -14.28 6.25 -5.86
CA GLY A 158 -14.66 7.57 -6.34
C GLY A 158 -13.87 7.97 -7.57
N ALA A 159 -14.38 8.95 -8.32
CA ALA A 159 -13.65 9.50 -9.45
C ALA A 159 -12.38 10.20 -8.94
N GLY A 160 -11.23 9.92 -9.57
CA GLY A 160 -9.99 10.58 -9.20
C GLY A 160 -9.20 9.95 -8.06
N VAL A 161 -9.65 8.80 -7.50
CA VAL A 161 -8.78 7.99 -6.63
C VAL A 161 -7.47 7.70 -7.34
N THR A 162 -6.36 8.10 -6.75
CA THR A 162 -5.06 8.12 -7.42
C THR A 162 -4.14 7.06 -6.86
N CYS A 163 -3.56 6.21 -7.72
CA CYS A 163 -2.47 5.32 -7.37
C CYS A 163 -1.25 5.67 -8.23
N GLU A 164 -0.23 6.28 -7.64
CA GLU A 164 0.93 6.77 -8.40
C GLU A 164 2.28 6.57 -7.75
N ARG A 165 3.31 6.32 -8.57
CA ARG A 165 4.71 6.25 -8.13
C ARG A 165 4.95 5.21 -7.02
N ASN A 166 4.18 4.14 -7.02
CA ASN A 166 4.35 3.05 -6.08
C ASN A 166 5.24 1.95 -6.67
N LEU A 167 5.94 1.23 -5.79
CA LEU A 167 6.71 0.04 -6.13
C LEU A 167 6.12 -1.16 -5.38
N VAL A 168 5.82 -2.25 -6.07
CA VAL A 168 5.38 -3.50 -5.45
C VAL A 168 6.39 -4.60 -5.74
N VAL A 169 6.80 -5.31 -4.71
CA VAL A 169 7.85 -6.33 -4.76
C VAL A 169 7.29 -7.63 -4.19
N ASP A 170 7.29 -8.69 -5.00
CA ASP A 170 6.92 -10.05 -4.61
C ASP A 170 5.54 -10.22 -3.94
N PRO A 171 4.42 -9.72 -4.50
CA PRO A 171 3.08 -10.09 -4.04
C PRO A 171 2.91 -11.59 -3.80
N VAL A 172 2.21 -11.93 -2.71
CA VAL A 172 2.00 -13.32 -2.30
C VAL A 172 0.59 -13.74 -2.66
N ASP A 173 0.50 -14.77 -3.51
CA ASP A 173 -0.74 -15.51 -3.78
C ASP A 173 -1.12 -16.31 -2.53
N THR A 174 -2.25 -15.93 -1.93
CA THR A 174 -2.86 -16.56 -0.75
C THR A 174 -4.03 -17.48 -1.13
N GLY A 175 -4.23 -17.75 -2.42
CA GLY A 175 -5.27 -18.61 -2.96
C GLY A 175 -6.37 -17.84 -3.70
N PRO A 176 -7.60 -18.37 -3.75
CA PRO A 176 -8.72 -17.69 -4.38
C PRO A 176 -9.21 -16.51 -3.54
N ASP A 177 -9.43 -15.37 -4.18
CA ASP A 177 -10.07 -14.20 -3.57
C ASP A 177 -11.58 -14.44 -3.44
N VAL A 178 -12.18 -13.80 -2.43
CA VAL A 178 -13.60 -13.89 -2.13
C VAL A 178 -14.35 -12.69 -2.68
N THR A 179 -15.49 -12.95 -3.30
CA THR A 179 -16.42 -11.89 -3.71
C THR A 179 -16.94 -11.20 -2.45
N ILE A 180 -16.70 -9.88 -2.31
CA ILE A 180 -17.01 -9.13 -1.09
C ILE A 180 -18.47 -9.22 -0.62
N TRP A 181 -19.41 -9.51 -1.53
CA TRP A 181 -20.86 -9.54 -1.28
C TRP A 181 -21.44 -10.94 -1.07
N ALA A 182 -20.64 -11.96 -1.34
CA ALA A 182 -21.13 -13.34 -1.31
C ALA A 182 -20.20 -14.26 -0.51
N GLY A 183 -19.01 -13.79 -0.13
CA GLY A 183 -17.95 -14.63 0.42
C GLY A 183 -17.49 -15.74 -0.53
N ILE A 184 -17.96 -15.76 -1.78
CA ILE A 184 -17.69 -16.85 -2.73
C ILE A 184 -16.30 -16.67 -3.30
N ALA A 185 -15.44 -17.64 -3.00
CA ALA A 185 -14.11 -17.74 -3.56
C ALA A 185 -14.19 -18.16 -5.04
N GLY A 186 -13.55 -17.40 -5.93
CA GLY A 186 -13.62 -17.62 -7.37
C GLY A 186 -12.25 -17.81 -8.00
N ALA A 187 -12.08 -18.83 -8.84
CA ALA A 187 -10.83 -19.02 -9.60
C ALA A 187 -10.50 -17.87 -10.57
N ASN A 188 -11.49 -17.01 -10.85
CA ASN A 188 -11.34 -15.84 -11.73
C ASN A 188 -10.88 -14.58 -10.96
N LEU A 189 -10.72 -14.66 -9.64
CA LEU A 189 -10.20 -13.59 -8.80
C LEU A 189 -8.94 -14.12 -8.09
N PRO A 190 -7.80 -14.22 -8.78
CA PRO A 190 -6.58 -14.68 -8.13
C PRO A 190 -6.07 -13.61 -7.17
N THR A 191 -5.60 -14.03 -6.01
CA THR A 191 -4.79 -13.18 -5.12
C THR A 191 -3.35 -13.12 -5.64
N GLY A 192 -2.46 -12.37 -4.99
CA GLY A 192 -1.07 -12.19 -5.44
C GLY A 192 -0.92 -11.22 -6.61
N LEU A 193 -1.91 -10.34 -6.79
CA LEU A 193 -1.91 -9.25 -7.75
C LEU A 193 -1.27 -8.01 -7.11
N ALA A 194 -0.39 -7.30 -7.82
CA ALA A 194 0.13 -6.04 -7.28
C ALA A 194 -0.97 -4.96 -7.20
N PHE A 195 -1.65 -4.68 -8.32
CA PHE A 195 -2.74 -3.70 -8.37
C PHE A 195 -4.03 -4.36 -8.91
N GLY A 196 -5.10 -4.34 -8.12
CA GLY A 196 -6.42 -4.84 -8.52
C GLY A 196 -7.46 -3.73 -8.57
N MET A 197 -8.23 -3.63 -9.65
CA MET A 197 -9.15 -2.51 -9.86
C MET A 197 -10.47 -2.95 -10.49
N SER A 198 -11.60 -2.57 -9.90
CA SER A 198 -12.91 -2.84 -10.52
C SER A 198 -13.18 -1.88 -11.69
N VAL A 199 -13.52 -2.39 -12.88
CA VAL A 199 -13.86 -1.56 -14.06
C VAL A 199 -15.37 -1.48 -14.25
N GLN A 200 -16.04 -0.81 -13.32
CA GLN A 200 -17.50 -0.62 -13.35
C GLN A 200 -17.84 0.85 -13.66
N THR A 201 -17.47 1.28 -14.87
CA THR A 201 -17.45 2.69 -15.29
C THR A 201 -18.82 3.39 -15.33
N GLY A 202 -19.91 2.63 -15.31
CA GLY A 202 -21.28 3.17 -15.24
C GLY A 202 -21.80 3.39 -13.83
N ALA A 203 -21.17 2.78 -12.81
CA ALA A 203 -21.62 2.83 -11.42
C ALA A 203 -20.62 3.54 -10.50
N PHE A 204 -19.33 3.55 -10.87
CA PHE A 204 -18.24 4.07 -10.06
C PHE A 204 -17.32 4.98 -10.88
N GLY A 205 -16.47 5.74 -10.17
CA GLY A 205 -15.48 6.60 -10.80
C GLY A 205 -14.35 5.82 -11.46
N LEU A 206 -13.64 6.49 -12.38
CA LEU A 206 -12.39 5.98 -12.94
C LEU A 206 -11.21 6.39 -12.04
N PRO A 207 -10.47 5.43 -11.45
CA PRO A 207 -9.24 5.74 -10.75
C PRO A 207 -8.13 6.15 -11.73
N ILE A 208 -7.18 6.96 -11.24
CA ILE A 208 -6.00 7.41 -11.97
C ILE A 208 -4.82 6.53 -11.53
N VAL A 209 -4.38 5.64 -12.40
CA VAL A 209 -3.24 4.74 -12.14
C VAL A 209 -2.12 5.03 -13.10
N ARG A 210 -1.00 5.54 -12.57
CA ARG A 210 0.13 5.99 -13.40
C ARG A 210 1.46 5.79 -12.69
N GLU A 211 2.50 5.52 -13.48
CA GLU A 211 3.87 5.48 -12.98
C GLU A 211 4.05 4.52 -11.79
N ASN A 212 3.39 3.37 -11.79
CA ASN A 212 3.61 2.33 -10.78
C ASN A 212 4.51 1.24 -11.36
N TRP A 213 5.33 0.65 -10.51
CA TRP A 213 6.25 -0.44 -10.87
C TRP A 213 6.01 -1.66 -10.00
N THR A 214 6.31 -2.81 -10.58
CA THR A 214 6.05 -4.11 -9.98
C THR A 214 7.23 -5.02 -10.34
N TRP A 215 7.62 -5.89 -9.42
CA TRP A 215 8.70 -6.82 -9.62
C TRP A 215 8.46 -8.11 -8.84
N HIS A 216 8.78 -9.25 -9.46
CA HIS A 216 8.76 -10.56 -8.84
C HIS A 216 10.12 -11.26 -9.00
N THR A 217 10.53 -11.96 -7.94
CA THR A 217 11.74 -12.79 -7.88
C THR A 217 11.62 -13.99 -8.80
N ASP A 218 10.43 -14.61 -8.92
CA ASP A 218 10.19 -15.68 -9.88
C ASP A 218 10.09 -15.09 -11.30
N PRO A 219 10.99 -15.45 -12.23
CA PRO A 219 10.96 -14.94 -13.59
C PRO A 219 9.68 -15.29 -14.36
N ARG A 220 8.98 -16.37 -14.00
CA ARG A 220 7.71 -16.73 -14.64
C ARG A 220 6.61 -15.77 -14.22
N THR A 221 6.43 -15.56 -12.93
CA THR A 221 5.46 -14.59 -12.39
C THR A 221 5.79 -13.17 -12.85
N ASN A 222 7.08 -12.79 -12.84
CA ASN A 222 7.52 -11.47 -13.32
C ASN A 222 7.31 -11.24 -14.83
N GLY A 223 7.12 -12.32 -15.60
CA GLY A 223 6.83 -12.26 -17.03
C GLY A 223 5.34 -12.29 -17.35
N ASP A 224 4.48 -12.57 -16.37
CA ASP A 224 3.04 -12.69 -16.56
C ASP A 224 2.34 -11.37 -16.18
N PRO A 225 1.84 -10.60 -17.17
CA PRO A 225 1.24 -9.28 -16.95
C PRO A 225 0.06 -9.31 -15.97
N LEU A 226 -0.62 -10.45 -15.83
CA LEU A 226 -1.76 -10.57 -14.92
C LEU A 226 -1.34 -10.33 -13.47
N HIS A 227 -0.14 -10.76 -13.04
CA HIS A 227 0.33 -10.55 -11.66
C HIS A 227 0.67 -9.09 -11.32
N HIS A 228 0.82 -8.23 -12.34
CA HIS A 228 1.20 -6.84 -12.15
C HIS A 228 -0.01 -5.91 -12.06
N PHE A 229 -0.98 -6.04 -12.97
CA PHE A 229 -2.17 -5.19 -13.03
C PHE A 229 -3.40 -6.01 -13.44
N GLY A 230 -4.38 -6.10 -12.54
CA GLY A 230 -5.65 -6.79 -12.75
C GLY A 230 -6.82 -5.82 -12.82
N PHE A 231 -7.61 -5.94 -13.89
CA PHE A 231 -8.88 -5.24 -14.05
C PHE A 231 -10.02 -6.25 -13.85
N LEU A 232 -10.79 -6.06 -12.79
CA LEU A 232 -11.80 -7.00 -12.26
C LEU A 232 -13.23 -6.49 -12.47
#